data_AF-A0A2E4FFL8-F1
#
_entry.id   AF-A0A2E4FFL8-F1
#
_cell.length_a   1.000
_cell.length_b   1.000
_cell.length_c   1.000
_cell.angle_alpha   90.00
_cell.angle_beta   90.00
_cell.angle_gamma   90.00
#
_symmetry.space_group_name_H-M   'P 1'
#
loop_
_entity.id
_entity.type
_entity.pdbx_description
1 polymer ?
#
loop_
_entity_poly.entity_id
_entity_poly.type
_entity_poly.pdbx_seq_one_letter_code
_entity_poly.pdbx_strand_id
1 'polypeptide(L)'
;MDGELHVSVGTETWRVPQESLETLIHLLEAGRSMTPRSGVTRERAPAVLDEAPAPVEVPTRSKRRSRKRVGDALILWMEANSGWHHEDALLQVVIDHEMTDASPLRALKIALGKQRGVIFTDGGHGYWKLVSDDSAGAVPQAPASPTVRQRILAQTGADRGGATRSDSGSREERWNDVSDDEVARARRNLLGLGSAS
;
A
#
# COMPACT_ATOMS: atom_id res chain seq x y z
N MET A 1 31.97 -4.84 33.53
CA MET A 1 31.94 -3.63 32.67
C MET A 1 31.21 -4.04 31.43
N ASP A 2 29.90 -3.82 31.40
CA ASP A 2 29.04 -4.24 30.30
C ASP A 2 29.27 -3.28 29.12
N GLY A 3 30.07 -3.74 28.15
CA GLY A 3 30.48 -2.98 26.97
C GLY A 3 29.37 -2.90 25.93
N GLU A 4 28.28 -2.19 26.22
CA GLU A 4 27.28 -1.87 25.21
C GLU A 4 27.84 -0.84 24.22
N LEU A 5 27.71 -1.13 22.93
CA LEU A 5 28.13 -0.23 21.86
C LEU A 5 26.91 0.38 21.18
N HIS A 6 26.97 1.70 20.98
CA HIS A 6 25.96 2.45 20.28
C HIS A 6 26.39 2.64 18.83
N VAL A 7 25.68 2.02 17.90
CA VAL A 7 25.93 2.15 16.46
C VAL A 7 24.87 3.07 15.87
N SER A 8 25.28 4.09 15.13
CA SER A 8 24.37 5.03 14.47
C SER A 8 24.53 4.95 12.96
N VAL A 9 23.41 4.79 12.24
CA VAL A 9 23.36 4.80 10.78
C VAL A 9 22.28 5.81 10.36
N GLY A 10 22.71 6.93 9.78
CA GLY A 10 21.81 8.05 9.49
C GLY A 10 21.30 8.72 10.77
N THR A 11 19.98 8.82 10.93
CA THR A 11 19.32 9.39 12.12
C THR A 11 18.91 8.34 13.15
N GLU A 12 19.15 7.06 12.89
CA GLU A 12 18.78 5.97 13.79
C GLU A 12 20.00 5.50 14.58
N THR A 13 19.80 5.25 15.88
CA THR A 13 20.82 4.76 16.80
C THR A 13 20.33 3.47 17.45
N TRP A 14 21.14 2.41 17.34
CA TRP A 14 20.86 1.11 17.93
C TRP A 14 21.89 0.77 19.01
N ARG A 15 21.43 0.02 20.02
CA ARG A 15 22.31 -0.58 21.02
C ARG A 15 22.58 -2.01 20.61
N VAL A 16 23.86 -2.34 20.48
CA VAL A 16 24.29 -3.65 20.03
C VAL A 16 25.25 -4.24 21.06
N PRO A 17 25.02 -5.49 21.51
CA PRO A 17 25.99 -6.22 22.32
C PRO A 17 27.33 -6.36 21.58
N GLN A 18 28.45 -6.19 22.28
CA GLN A 18 29.78 -6.26 21.68
C GLN A 18 30.07 -7.59 20.95
N GLU A 19 29.47 -8.68 21.40
CA GLU A 19 29.54 -10.01 20.76
C GLU A 19 28.86 -10.08 19.39
N SER A 20 27.92 -9.17 19.09
CA SER A 20 27.20 -9.13 17.80
C SER A 20 27.88 -8.25 16.74
N LEU A 21 29.01 -7.62 17.07
CA LEU A 21 29.70 -6.69 16.19
C LEU A 21 30.33 -7.39 14.98
N GLU A 22 30.93 -8.57 15.19
CA GLU A 22 31.55 -9.36 14.09
C GLU A 22 30.49 -9.81 13.07
N THR A 23 29.31 -10.20 13.53
CA THR A 23 28.18 -10.57 12.66
C THR A 23 27.70 -9.39 11.81
N LEU A 24 27.61 -8.19 12.40
CA LEU A 24 27.23 -6.97 11.70
C LEU A 24 28.26 -6.57 10.63
N ILE A 25 29.55 -6.69 10.95
CA ILE A 25 30.64 -6.42 9.98
C ILE A 25 30.52 -7.38 8.79
N HIS A 26 30.35 -8.68 9.03
CA HIS A 26 30.18 -9.65 7.96
C HIS A 26 28.94 -9.40 7.10
N LEU A 27 27.82 -8.98 7.71
CA LEU A 27 26.59 -8.65 6.98
C LEU A 27 26.79 -7.44 6.06
N LEU A 28 27.50 -6.40 6.54
CA LEU A 28 27.81 -5.20 5.77
C LEU A 28 28.81 -5.47 4.63
N GLU A 29 29.81 -6.33 4.87
CA GLU A 29 30.73 -6.76 3.83
C GLU A 29 30.04 -7.60 2.75
N ALA A 30 29.14 -8.51 3.14
CA ALA A 30 28.34 -9.29 2.20
C ALA A 30 27.46 -8.36 1.32
N GLY A 31 26.84 -7.34 1.92
CA GLY A 31 26.02 -6.35 1.19
C GLY A 31 26.80 -5.50 0.18
N ARG A 32 28.08 -5.20 0.44
CA ARG A 32 28.94 -4.42 -0.48
C ARG A 32 29.32 -5.17 -1.77
N SER A 33 29.25 -6.50 -1.76
CA SER A 33 29.55 -7.31 -2.95
C SER A 33 28.41 -7.33 -3.99
N MET A 34 27.21 -6.88 -3.62
CA MET A 34 26.07 -6.74 -4.53
C MET A 34 25.98 -5.31 -5.10
N THR A 35 26.93 -4.94 -5.96
CA THR A 35 26.68 -3.83 -6.90
C THR A 35 26.20 -4.40 -8.24
N PRO A 36 25.07 -3.91 -8.78
CA PRO A 36 24.65 -4.27 -10.13
C PRO A 36 25.66 -3.70 -11.12
N ARG A 37 26.32 -4.61 -11.84
CA ARG A 37 27.26 -4.34 -12.91
C ARG A 37 26.50 -3.74 -14.11
N SER A 38 26.15 -2.46 -14.03
CA SER A 38 25.65 -1.68 -15.15
C SER A 38 26.79 -1.43 -16.12
N GLY A 39 27.01 -2.39 -17.02
CA GLY A 39 27.83 -2.21 -18.21
C GLY A 39 27.14 -1.26 -19.18
N VAL A 40 27.46 0.03 -19.10
CA VAL A 40 27.22 0.99 -20.18
C VAL A 40 28.48 1.02 -21.03
N THR A 41 28.57 0.13 -22.01
CA THR A 41 29.50 0.27 -23.14
C THR A 41 28.96 1.37 -24.05
N ARG A 42 29.47 2.58 -23.88
CA ARG A 42 29.28 3.69 -24.82
C ARG A 42 30.30 3.51 -25.95
N GLU A 43 29.99 2.65 -26.90
CA GLU A 43 30.74 2.57 -28.15
C GLU A 43 30.30 3.71 -29.06
N ARG A 44 31.26 4.57 -29.41
CA ARG A 44 31.10 5.78 -30.22
C ARG A 44 31.44 5.43 -31.67
N ALA A 45 30.44 5.44 -32.55
CA ALA A 45 30.62 5.36 -34.00
C ALA A 45 30.05 6.63 -34.68
N PRO A 46 30.53 6.98 -35.89
CA PRO A 46 30.61 8.36 -36.37
C PRO A 46 29.34 8.84 -37.11
N ALA A 47 29.28 10.17 -37.23
CA ALA A 47 28.21 10.97 -37.81
C ALA A 47 27.70 10.45 -39.16
N VAL A 48 26.43 10.07 -39.18
CA VAL A 48 25.60 10.01 -40.39
C VAL A 48 24.52 11.07 -40.21
N LEU A 49 24.49 12.00 -41.16
CA LEU A 49 23.40 12.94 -41.39
C LEU A 49 22.12 12.14 -41.61
N ASP A 50 21.16 12.19 -40.69
CA ASP A 50 19.77 11.97 -41.09
C ASP A 50 18.75 12.48 -40.05
N GLU A 51 17.70 13.07 -40.62
CA GLU A 51 16.33 13.23 -40.16
C GLU A 51 16.04 13.50 -38.66
N ALA A 52 15.44 14.66 -38.40
CA ALA A 52 14.90 15.01 -37.08
C ALA A 52 13.97 13.89 -36.58
N PRO A 53 14.26 13.24 -35.43
CA PRO A 53 13.43 12.17 -34.95
C PRO A 53 12.09 12.76 -34.53
N ALA A 54 11.02 12.27 -35.15
CA ALA A 54 9.66 12.47 -34.71
C ALA A 54 9.57 12.24 -33.18
N PRO A 55 8.78 13.03 -32.45
CA PRO A 55 8.65 12.88 -31.01
C PRO A 55 8.26 11.44 -30.71
N VAL A 56 9.18 10.70 -30.10
CA VAL A 56 8.96 9.34 -29.64
C VAL A 56 7.86 9.44 -28.59
N GLU A 57 6.64 9.05 -28.96
CA GLU A 57 5.52 8.94 -28.04
C GLU A 57 5.94 8.00 -26.92
N VAL A 58 6.29 8.56 -25.76
CA VAL A 58 6.52 7.81 -24.54
C VAL A 58 5.21 7.09 -24.24
N PRO A 59 5.13 5.75 -24.32
CA PRO A 59 3.89 5.05 -24.05
C PRO A 59 3.54 5.33 -22.60
N THR A 60 2.48 6.13 -22.39
CA THR A 60 1.95 6.41 -21.07
C THR A 60 1.51 5.06 -20.50
N ARG A 61 2.35 4.49 -19.62
CA ARG A 61 2.16 3.15 -19.04
C ARG A 61 0.74 3.06 -18.52
N SER A 62 -0.02 2.12 -19.08
CA SER A 62 -1.45 2.00 -18.80
C SER A 62 -1.67 1.70 -17.31
N LYS A 63 -2.09 2.70 -16.55
CA LYS A 63 -2.42 2.65 -15.11
C LYS A 63 -3.42 1.55 -14.71
N ARG A 64 -4.14 0.95 -15.67
CA ARG A 64 -5.12 -0.11 -15.40
C ARG A 64 -4.50 -1.47 -15.07
N ARG A 65 -3.24 -1.75 -15.45
CA ARG A 65 -2.63 -3.08 -15.21
C ARG A 65 -2.05 -3.26 -13.81
N SER A 66 -1.74 -2.19 -13.07
CA SER A 66 -1.07 -2.31 -11.76
C SER A 66 -1.97 -2.95 -10.69
N ARG A 67 -3.28 -2.64 -10.69
CA ARG A 67 -4.21 -3.15 -9.67
C ARG A 67 -4.42 -4.66 -9.70
N LYS A 68 -4.50 -5.25 -10.89
CA LYS A 68 -4.65 -6.71 -11.03
C LYS A 68 -3.35 -7.42 -10.60
N ARG A 69 -2.20 -6.83 -10.91
CA ARG A 69 -0.89 -7.34 -10.52
C ARG A 69 -0.71 -7.44 -9.01
N VAL A 70 -1.21 -6.46 -8.25
CA VAL A 70 -1.17 -6.49 -6.78
C VAL A 70 -1.92 -7.71 -6.24
N GLY A 71 -3.16 -7.94 -6.70
CA GLY A 71 -3.95 -9.08 -6.26
C GLY A 71 -3.31 -10.42 -6.63
N ASP A 72 -2.88 -10.57 -7.89
CA ASP A 72 -2.27 -11.82 -8.38
C ASP A 72 -0.97 -12.15 -7.62
N ALA A 73 -0.15 -11.16 -7.28
CA ALA A 73 1.08 -11.39 -6.54
C ALA A 73 0.86 -11.65 -5.04
N LEU A 74 -0.13 -11.00 -4.43
CA LEU A 74 -0.53 -11.34 -3.07
C LEU A 74 -1.00 -12.79 -2.97
N ILE A 75 -1.72 -13.28 -3.98
CA ILE A 75 -2.13 -14.69 -4.06
C ILE A 75 -0.89 -15.58 -4.13
N LEU A 76 0.02 -15.36 -5.08
CA LEU A 76 1.24 -16.17 -5.22
C LEU A 76 2.09 -16.17 -3.94
N TRP A 77 2.22 -15.01 -3.28
CA TRP A 77 2.98 -14.91 -2.04
C TRP A 77 2.29 -15.66 -0.89
N MET A 78 0.97 -15.55 -0.74
CA MET A 78 0.21 -16.27 0.30
C MET A 78 0.09 -17.78 0.01
N GLU A 79 0.17 -18.21 -1.26
CA GLU A 79 0.26 -19.64 -1.60
C GLU A 79 1.60 -20.23 -1.14
N ALA A 80 2.69 -19.45 -1.25
CA ALA A 80 4.01 -19.84 -0.76
C ALA A 80 4.13 -19.74 0.78
N ASN A 81 3.36 -18.84 1.39
CA ASN A 81 3.33 -18.61 2.83
C ASN A 81 1.91 -18.91 3.32
N SER A 82 1.58 -20.16 3.60
CA SER A 82 0.24 -20.49 4.09
C SER A 82 -0.01 -19.96 5.51
N GLY A 83 -1.28 -19.78 5.85
CA GLY A 83 -1.72 -19.31 7.17
C GLY A 83 -2.22 -17.86 7.19
N TRP A 84 -2.36 -17.35 8.41
CA TRP A 84 -2.88 -16.00 8.67
C TRP A 84 -1.74 -14.98 8.65
N HIS A 85 -1.91 -13.93 7.84
CA HIS A 85 -0.93 -12.86 7.68
C HIS A 85 -1.49 -11.53 8.12
N HIS A 86 -0.68 -10.76 8.84
CA HIS A 86 -1.04 -9.40 9.23
C HIS A 86 -0.96 -8.43 8.05
N GLU A 87 -1.79 -7.37 8.07
CA GLU A 87 -1.85 -6.33 7.03
C GLU A 87 -0.46 -5.74 6.75
N ASP A 88 0.38 -5.59 7.76
CA ASP A 88 1.74 -5.06 7.62
C ASP A 88 2.66 -5.96 6.78
N ALA A 89 2.56 -7.28 6.94
CA ALA A 89 3.36 -8.21 6.15
C ALA A 89 2.96 -8.15 4.67
N LEU A 90 1.66 -8.06 4.40
CA LEU A 90 1.14 -7.90 3.04
C LEU A 90 1.50 -6.55 2.45
N LEU A 91 1.52 -5.51 3.28
CA LEU A 91 1.95 -4.18 2.87
C LEU A 91 3.41 -4.19 2.41
N GLN A 92 4.28 -4.89 3.15
CA GLN A 92 5.69 -5.03 2.77
C GLN A 92 5.83 -5.69 1.39
N VAL A 93 5.07 -6.76 1.11
CA VAL A 93 5.05 -7.40 -0.21
C VAL A 93 4.64 -6.43 -1.32
N VAL A 94 3.63 -5.59 -1.07
CA VAL A 94 3.18 -4.57 -2.05
C VAL A 94 4.27 -3.52 -2.30
N ILE A 95 5.01 -3.14 -1.27
CA ILE A 95 6.13 -2.19 -1.35
C ILE A 95 7.31 -2.81 -2.11
N ASP A 96 7.76 -4.00 -1.69
CA ASP A 96 8.94 -4.68 -2.23
C ASP A 96 8.82 -4.97 -3.72
N HIS A 97 7.60 -5.28 -4.18
CA HIS A 97 7.34 -5.54 -5.58
C HIS A 97 6.94 -4.30 -6.40
N GLU A 98 7.00 -3.10 -5.82
CA GLU A 98 6.65 -1.80 -6.43
C GLU A 98 5.37 -1.87 -7.28
N MET A 99 4.33 -2.51 -6.74
CA MET A 99 3.22 -3.01 -7.57
C MET A 99 2.20 -1.94 -7.97
N THR A 100 2.41 -0.70 -7.53
CA THR A 100 1.39 0.35 -7.55
C THR A 100 2.00 1.75 -7.61
N ASP A 101 1.54 2.54 -8.57
CA ASP A 101 1.82 3.98 -8.66
C ASP A 101 1.07 4.81 -7.59
N ALA A 102 0.21 4.17 -6.79
CA ALA A 102 -0.54 4.77 -5.68
C ALA A 102 0.03 4.33 -4.32
N SER A 103 -0.44 4.97 -3.23
CA SER A 103 -0.11 4.57 -1.86
C SER A 103 -0.28 3.05 -1.66
N PRO A 104 0.77 2.33 -1.21
CA PRO A 104 0.75 0.87 -1.03
C PRO A 104 -0.43 0.39 -0.18
N LEU A 105 -0.74 1.12 0.89
CA LEU A 105 -1.87 0.80 1.78
C LEU A 105 -3.22 0.93 1.06
N ARG A 106 -3.37 1.93 0.19
CA ARG A 106 -4.59 2.07 -0.63
C ARG A 106 -4.71 0.95 -1.66
N ALA A 107 -3.61 0.55 -2.28
CA ALA A 107 -3.60 -0.55 -3.25
C ALA A 107 -3.95 -1.88 -2.59
N LEU A 108 -3.34 -2.17 -1.44
CA LEU A 108 -3.63 -3.35 -0.62
C LEU A 108 -5.11 -3.41 -0.24
N LYS A 109 -5.67 -2.33 0.33
CA LYS A 109 -7.08 -2.27 0.70
C LYS A 109 -8.03 -2.46 -0.48
N ILE A 110 -7.67 -1.94 -1.66
CA ILE A 110 -8.48 -2.16 -2.87
C ILE A 110 -8.41 -3.62 -3.33
N ALA A 111 -7.24 -4.24 -3.30
CA ALA A 111 -7.07 -5.64 -3.67
C ALA A 111 -7.85 -6.57 -2.72
N LEU A 112 -7.59 -6.44 -1.42
CA LEU A 112 -8.26 -7.21 -0.37
C LEU A 112 -9.76 -6.95 -0.35
N GLY A 113 -10.20 -5.68 -0.39
CA GLY A 113 -11.61 -5.33 -0.32
C GLY A 113 -12.45 -5.82 -1.49
N LYS A 114 -11.88 -5.91 -2.70
CA LYS A 114 -12.59 -6.44 -3.88
C LYS A 114 -12.67 -7.96 -3.91
N GLN A 115 -11.68 -8.64 -3.33
CA GLN A 115 -11.54 -10.09 -3.38
C GLN A 115 -11.92 -10.76 -2.04
N ARG A 116 -12.36 -9.97 -1.06
CA ARG A 116 -12.86 -10.43 0.24
C ARG A 116 -14.03 -11.39 0.07
N GLY A 117 -13.97 -12.53 0.75
CA GLY A 117 -14.98 -13.58 0.74
C GLY A 117 -14.93 -14.49 -0.50
N VAL A 118 -14.18 -14.11 -1.55
CA VAL A 118 -14.00 -14.93 -2.76
C VAL A 118 -12.63 -15.61 -2.75
N ILE A 119 -11.58 -14.82 -2.54
CA ILE A 119 -10.18 -15.28 -2.56
C ILE A 119 -9.53 -15.08 -1.20
N PHE A 120 -9.88 -14.00 -0.48
CA PHE A 120 -9.34 -13.72 0.85
C PHE A 120 -10.39 -13.81 1.94
N THR A 121 -10.03 -14.44 3.04
CA THR A 121 -10.78 -14.48 4.29
C THR A 121 -10.23 -13.39 5.22
N ASP A 122 -11.12 -12.54 5.74
CA ASP A 122 -10.79 -11.55 6.77
C ASP A 122 -10.98 -12.20 8.15
N GLY A 123 -9.90 -12.31 8.91
CA GLY A 123 -9.90 -12.83 10.27
C GLY A 123 -10.24 -11.77 11.32
N GLY A 124 -10.39 -10.51 10.89
CA GLY A 124 -10.45 -9.36 11.77
C GLY A 124 -9.05 -8.92 12.21
N HIS A 125 -8.99 -7.76 12.87
CA HIS A 125 -7.74 -7.19 13.41
C HIS A 125 -6.59 -7.03 12.39
N GLY A 126 -6.91 -6.91 11.11
CA GLY A 126 -5.91 -6.79 10.04
C GLY A 126 -5.29 -8.13 9.62
N TYR A 127 -5.83 -9.26 10.04
CA TYR A 127 -5.36 -10.58 9.58
C TYR A 127 -6.14 -11.07 8.37
N TRP A 128 -5.39 -11.56 7.39
CA TRP A 128 -5.91 -12.04 6.12
C TRP A 128 -5.32 -13.41 5.79
N LYS A 129 -6.12 -14.24 5.14
CA LYS A 129 -5.73 -15.58 4.68
C LYS A 129 -6.36 -15.87 3.33
N LEU A 130 -5.78 -16.76 2.53
CA LEU A 130 -6.45 -17.28 1.33
C LEU A 130 -7.63 -18.19 1.70
N VAL A 131 -8.76 -18.04 1.00
CA VAL A 131 -9.94 -18.91 1.16
C VAL A 131 -9.60 -20.36 0.79
N SER A 132 -8.76 -20.54 -0.23
CA SER A 132 -8.32 -21.87 -0.70
C SER A 132 -7.34 -22.57 0.25
N ASP A 133 -6.80 -21.85 1.23
CA ASP A 133 -5.88 -22.42 2.19
C ASP A 133 -6.67 -23.13 3.29
N ASP A 134 -6.69 -24.46 3.25
CA ASP A 134 -7.37 -25.33 4.23
C ASP A 134 -6.61 -25.47 5.56
N SER A 135 -5.50 -24.75 5.74
CA SER A 135 -4.73 -24.80 6.99
C SER A 135 -5.62 -24.37 8.16
N ALA A 136 -6.08 -25.33 8.97
CA ALA A 136 -6.99 -25.13 10.10
C ALA A 136 -6.33 -24.38 11.30
N GLY A 137 -5.39 -23.47 11.02
CA GLY A 137 -4.84 -22.56 12.01
C GLY A 137 -5.94 -21.66 12.53
N ALA A 138 -6.16 -21.69 13.84
CA ALA A 138 -6.98 -20.71 14.53
C ALA A 138 -6.50 -19.31 14.14
N VAL A 139 -7.45 -18.38 13.94
CA VAL A 139 -7.11 -16.97 13.71
C VAL A 139 -6.21 -16.54 14.86
N PRO A 140 -5.00 -16.02 14.61
CA PRO A 140 -4.15 -15.52 15.67
C PRO A 140 -4.96 -14.48 16.44
N GLN A 141 -5.22 -14.80 17.71
CA GLN A 141 -5.91 -13.89 18.59
C GLN A 141 -5.02 -12.66 18.68
N ALA A 142 -5.51 -11.51 18.20
CA ALA A 142 -4.76 -10.28 18.27
C ALA A 142 -4.24 -10.13 19.71
N PRO A 143 -2.94 -9.83 19.91
CA PRO A 143 -2.41 -9.67 21.25
C PRO A 143 -3.31 -8.67 21.95
N ALA A 144 -3.91 -9.08 23.08
CA ALA A 144 -4.87 -8.27 23.83
C ALA A 144 -4.24 -6.89 23.98
N SER A 145 -4.72 -5.94 23.18
CA SER A 145 -4.07 -4.64 23.11
C SER A 145 -4.14 -4.09 24.52
N PRO A 146 -3.01 -3.74 25.16
CA PRO A 146 -3.07 -3.14 26.47
C PRO A 146 -3.94 -1.89 26.31
N THR A 147 -4.97 -1.80 27.16
CA THR A 147 -5.89 -0.67 27.26
C THR A 147 -5.12 0.62 27.52
N VAL A 148 -4.54 1.21 26.48
CA VAL A 148 -3.89 2.52 26.52
C VAL A 148 -4.51 3.37 25.43
N ARG A 149 -5.83 3.58 25.54
CA ARG A 149 -6.55 4.68 24.89
C ARG A 149 -7.70 5.16 25.76
N GLN A 150 -7.39 6.01 26.73
CA GLN A 150 -8.31 7.07 27.17
C GLN A 150 -7.51 8.31 27.59
N ARG A 151 -7.06 9.11 26.61
CA ARG A 151 -6.83 10.55 26.87
C ARG A 151 -6.72 11.44 25.64
N ILE A 152 -7.39 11.13 24.53
CA ILE A 152 -7.58 12.12 23.45
C ILE A 152 -8.97 11.92 22.85
N LEU A 153 -10.03 12.14 23.63
CA LEU A 153 -11.37 12.47 23.10
C LEU A 153 -12.32 12.95 24.22
N ALA A 154 -11.88 13.91 25.03
CA ALA A 154 -12.74 14.61 25.98
C ALA A 154 -12.79 16.09 25.60
N GLN A 155 -13.26 16.39 24.38
CA GLN A 155 -13.59 17.76 23.97
C GLN A 155 -14.41 17.76 22.66
N THR A 156 -15.59 17.15 22.70
CA THR A 156 -16.73 17.54 21.86
C THR A 156 -17.97 16.94 22.49
N GLY A 157 -18.47 17.63 23.51
CA GLY A 157 -19.79 17.37 24.05
C GLY A 157 -20.86 17.85 23.07
N ALA A 158 -22.00 17.14 23.15
CA ALA A 158 -23.35 17.59 22.82
C ALA A 158 -23.65 17.88 21.34
N ASP A 159 -24.40 17.00 20.67
CA ASP A 159 -25.86 17.10 20.56
C ASP A 159 -26.42 15.98 19.67
N ARG A 160 -27.57 15.40 20.07
CA ARG A 160 -28.53 14.58 19.29
C ARG A 160 -27.98 13.32 18.58
N GLY A 161 -28.40 12.09 18.90
CA GLY A 161 -29.78 11.65 19.09
C GLY A 161 -30.24 10.89 17.85
N GLY A 162 -30.41 9.56 17.97
CA GLY A 162 -31.41 8.82 17.20
C GLY A 162 -30.94 7.89 16.07
N ALA A 163 -31.37 6.64 16.22
CA ALA A 163 -31.77 5.68 15.19
C ALA A 163 -30.69 4.96 14.34
N THR A 164 -30.44 3.72 14.76
CA THR A 164 -30.04 2.62 13.88
C THR A 164 -31.17 2.32 12.90
N ARG A 165 -30.92 2.51 11.59
CA ARG A 165 -31.72 1.88 10.53
C ARG A 165 -30.78 1.28 9.50
N SER A 166 -31.00 -0.02 9.26
CA SER A 166 -30.44 -0.79 8.17
C SER A 166 -30.77 -0.14 6.84
N ASP A 167 -29.74 0.35 6.12
CA ASP A 167 -29.87 0.89 4.77
C ASP A 167 -29.12 -0.02 3.80
N SER A 168 -29.87 -0.96 3.23
CA SER A 168 -29.43 -1.83 2.15
C SER A 168 -30.31 -1.63 0.90
N GLY A 169 -30.88 -0.44 0.72
CA GLY A 169 -31.95 -0.20 -0.27
C GLY A 169 -31.74 0.90 -1.32
N SER A 170 -30.98 1.97 -1.09
CA SER A 170 -31.16 3.19 -1.91
C SER A 170 -29.91 3.74 -2.59
N ARG A 171 -29.27 2.94 -3.47
CA ARG A 171 -28.22 3.47 -4.36
C ARG A 171 -28.77 4.08 -5.66
N GLU A 172 -29.97 3.69 -6.09
CA GLU A 172 -30.61 4.20 -7.31
C GLU A 172 -31.44 5.47 -7.09
N GLU A 173 -32.09 5.64 -5.93
CA GLU A 173 -32.91 6.84 -5.65
C GLU A 173 -32.07 8.12 -5.48
N ARG A 174 -30.80 8.01 -5.08
CA ARG A 174 -29.96 9.18 -4.82
C ARG A 174 -29.66 10.02 -6.07
N TRP A 175 -29.82 9.48 -7.26
CA TRP A 175 -29.59 10.21 -8.51
C TRP A 175 -30.83 10.96 -9.01
N ASN A 176 -32.03 10.62 -8.53
CA ASN A 176 -33.26 11.26 -8.96
C ASN A 176 -33.54 12.59 -8.24
N ASP A 177 -32.84 12.88 -7.15
CA ASP A 177 -33.03 14.08 -6.32
C ASP A 177 -31.96 15.17 -6.55
N VAL A 178 -31.11 15.01 -7.59
CA VAL A 178 -30.14 16.06 -7.94
C VAL A 178 -30.88 17.19 -8.64
N SER A 179 -31.03 18.31 -7.93
CA SER A 179 -31.69 19.51 -8.46
C SER A 179 -30.99 20.03 -9.71
N ASP A 180 -31.76 20.61 -10.64
CA ASP A 180 -31.24 21.19 -11.89
C ASP A 180 -30.17 22.27 -11.64
N ASP A 181 -30.25 22.99 -10.52
CA ASP A 181 -29.25 23.97 -10.09
C ASP A 181 -27.89 23.33 -9.78
N GLU A 182 -27.88 22.13 -9.20
CA GLU A 182 -26.66 21.39 -8.88
C GLU A 182 -25.99 20.85 -10.15
N VAL A 183 -26.81 20.37 -11.11
CA VAL A 183 -26.33 19.95 -12.43
C VAL A 183 -25.77 21.15 -13.21
N ALA A 184 -26.44 22.30 -13.16
CA ALA A 184 -25.98 23.52 -13.83
C ALA A 184 -24.67 24.06 -13.23
N ARG A 185 -24.51 23.99 -11.90
CA ARG A 185 -23.28 24.36 -11.20
C ARG A 185 -22.13 23.40 -11.52
N ALA A 186 -22.40 22.09 -11.53
CA ALA A 186 -21.40 21.08 -11.91
C ALA A 186 -20.93 21.25 -13.37
N ARG A 187 -21.86 21.53 -14.30
CA ARG A 187 -21.52 21.83 -15.70
C ARG A 187 -20.67 23.09 -15.84
N ARG A 188 -20.99 24.16 -15.11
CA ARG A 188 -20.18 25.40 -15.10
C ARG A 188 -18.76 25.16 -14.62
N ASN A 189 -18.59 24.40 -13.53
CA ASN A 189 -17.29 24.03 -13.00
C ASN A 189 -16.48 23.16 -13.98
N LEU A 190 -17.13 22.21 -14.67
CA LEU A 190 -16.48 21.35 -15.65
C LEU A 190 -15.96 22.13 -16.87
N LEU A 191 -16.65 23.19 -17.26
CA LEU A 191 -16.30 24.04 -18.38
C LEU A 191 -15.31 25.18 -18.01
N GLY A 192 -14.84 25.22 -16.75
CA GLY A 192 -13.93 26.27 -16.28
C GLY A 192 -14.54 27.66 -16.25
N LEU A 193 -15.87 27.76 -16.35
CA LEU A 193 -16.61 29.01 -16.28
C LEU A 193 -16.83 29.33 -14.81
N GLY A 194 -15.79 29.87 -14.18
CA GLY A 194 -15.80 30.27 -12.77
C GLY A 194 -16.99 31.18 -12.44
N SER A 195 -17.51 31.03 -11.23
CA SER A 195 -18.58 31.89 -10.70
C SER A 195 -18.10 33.34 -10.67
N ALA A 196 -18.69 34.19 -11.51
CA ALA A 196 -18.66 35.63 -11.32
C ALA A 196 -19.48 35.93 -10.05
N SER A 197 -18.81 36.43 -9.02
CA SER A 197 -19.41 36.94 -7.78
C SER A 197 -20.30 38.14 -8.04
#